data_AF-J3NG30-F1
#
_entry.id   AF-J3NG30-F1
#
_cell.length_a   1.000
_cell.length_b   1.000
_cell.length_c   1.000
_cell.angle_alpha   90.00
_cell.angle_beta   90.00
_cell.angle_gamma   90.00
#
_symmetry.space_group_name_H-M   'P 1'
#
loop_
_entity.id
_entity.type
_entity.pdbx_description
1 polymer ?
#
loop_
_entity_poly.entity_id
_entity_poly.type
_entity_poly.pdbx_seq_one_letter_code
_entity_poly.pdbx_strand_id
1 'polypeptide(L)'
;MNAAQQANLTRLRAAFPGRAGLGAYLDEPKAWPGSRVIFHTAGHVAIHDLYPKSFIHCLLLPRAPAKRALHPFDALDGSDPEFLAETRAQAARLRSLVAAELRRLLGRDSAAEAVRNAVLDGTADADADGGLLPDGRDWEAEVRVGVHAVPSMDHLHIHVLSPDMAGSGMKKKNHYLSFNTPFFVDLADFPLAADDPRRQGGLIKMHPMACWRCQKDFGNKFEALKRHLAEEFEEWKKE
;
A
#
# COMPACT_ATOMS: atom_id res chain seq x y z
N MET A 1 9.01 -20.35 -14.27
CA MET A 1 8.19 -19.89 -15.41
C MET A 1 8.72 -20.54 -16.67
N ASN A 2 7.84 -20.90 -17.61
CA ASN A 2 8.26 -21.45 -18.91
C ASN A 2 8.48 -20.34 -19.96
N ALA A 3 9.10 -20.69 -21.08
CA ALA A 3 9.46 -19.73 -22.14
C ALA A 3 8.23 -19.02 -22.75
N ALA A 4 7.11 -19.70 -22.89
CA ALA A 4 5.87 -19.13 -23.43
C ALA A 4 5.27 -18.07 -22.49
N GLN A 5 5.26 -18.32 -21.18
CA GLN A 5 4.84 -17.34 -20.17
C GLN A 5 5.76 -16.11 -20.19
N GLN A 6 7.06 -16.31 -20.34
CA GLN A 6 8.02 -15.21 -20.39
C GLN A 6 7.89 -14.36 -21.66
N ALA A 7 7.60 -14.99 -22.80
CA ALA A 7 7.26 -14.30 -24.03
C ALA A 7 5.96 -13.48 -23.88
N ASN A 8 4.91 -14.04 -23.25
CA ASN A 8 3.66 -13.29 -23.03
C ASN A 8 3.88 -12.09 -22.10
N LEU A 9 4.62 -12.24 -20.99
CA LEU A 9 4.92 -11.10 -20.11
C LEU A 9 5.75 -10.02 -20.80
N THR A 10 6.67 -10.41 -21.69
CA THR A 10 7.45 -9.44 -22.49
C THR A 10 6.52 -8.64 -23.42
N ARG A 11 5.59 -9.32 -24.09
CA ARG A 11 4.58 -8.68 -24.94
C ARG A 11 3.69 -7.72 -24.15
N LEU A 12 3.17 -8.15 -23.00
CA LEU A 12 2.31 -7.33 -22.15
C LEU A 12 3.03 -6.07 -21.66
N ARG A 13 4.30 -6.18 -21.26
CA ARG A 13 5.09 -5.00 -20.86
C ARG A 13 5.34 -4.05 -22.03
N ALA A 14 5.62 -4.59 -23.22
CA ALA A 14 5.86 -3.78 -24.41
C ALA A 14 4.61 -2.99 -24.86
N ALA A 15 3.41 -3.54 -24.62
CA ALA A 15 2.15 -2.86 -24.94
C ALA A 15 1.88 -1.61 -24.08
N PHE A 16 2.53 -1.49 -22.91
CA PHE A 16 2.29 -0.43 -21.94
C PHE A 16 3.59 0.28 -21.52
N PRO A 17 4.18 1.11 -22.39
CA PRO A 17 5.43 1.79 -22.09
C PRO A 17 5.24 2.95 -21.09
N GLY A 18 6.30 3.25 -20.34
CA GLY A 18 6.36 4.44 -19.48
C GLY A 18 5.28 4.47 -18.39
N ARG A 19 4.57 5.59 -18.28
CA ARG A 19 3.53 5.82 -17.26
C ARG A 19 2.30 4.92 -17.42
N ALA A 20 2.14 4.27 -18.58
CA ALA A 20 1.06 3.32 -18.83
C ALA A 20 1.33 1.92 -18.26
N GLY A 21 2.51 1.64 -17.71
CA GLY A 21 2.96 0.29 -17.35
C GLY A 21 2.06 -0.54 -16.42
N LEU A 22 1.16 0.10 -15.67
CA LEU A 22 0.16 -0.60 -14.84
C LEU A 22 -0.91 -1.33 -15.69
N GLY A 23 -1.16 -0.89 -16.93
CA GLY A 23 -2.12 -1.50 -17.83
C GLY A 23 -1.82 -2.98 -18.13
N ALA A 24 -0.54 -3.36 -18.08
CA ALA A 24 -0.12 -4.75 -18.30
C ALA A 24 -0.69 -5.73 -17.25
N TYR A 25 -1.03 -5.25 -16.05
CA TYR A 25 -1.67 -6.06 -15.00
C TYR A 25 -3.20 -6.09 -15.11
N LEU A 26 -3.80 -5.11 -15.79
CA LEU A 26 -5.25 -4.95 -15.91
C LEU A 26 -5.84 -5.85 -16.99
N ASP A 27 -5.13 -5.99 -18.11
CA ASP A 27 -5.61 -6.72 -19.29
C ASP A 27 -5.56 -8.24 -19.08
N GLU A 28 -4.41 -8.78 -18.66
CA GLU A 28 -4.23 -10.23 -18.45
C GLU A 28 -3.70 -10.55 -17.04
N PRO A 29 -4.47 -10.30 -15.95
CA PRO A 29 -3.99 -10.51 -14.58
C PRO A 29 -3.56 -11.96 -14.29
N LYS A 30 -4.20 -12.94 -14.95
CA LYS A 30 -3.88 -14.38 -14.82
C LYS A 30 -2.53 -14.78 -15.44
N ALA A 31 -1.97 -13.94 -16.33
CA ALA A 31 -0.68 -14.22 -16.94
C ALA A 31 0.49 -14.01 -15.96
N TRP A 32 0.23 -13.32 -14.85
CA TRP A 32 1.24 -12.95 -13.86
C TRP A 32 1.31 -13.97 -12.70
N PRO A 33 2.49 -14.22 -12.13
CA PRO A 33 2.62 -15.06 -10.96
C PRO A 33 1.98 -14.42 -9.72
N GLY A 34 1.63 -15.26 -8.73
CA GLY A 34 1.09 -14.81 -7.43
C GLY A 34 2.03 -13.87 -6.65
N SER A 35 3.34 -13.94 -6.91
CA SER A 35 4.34 -13.00 -6.38
C SER A 35 4.25 -11.58 -6.97
N ARG A 36 3.41 -11.38 -8.00
CA ARG A 36 3.15 -10.08 -8.62
C ARG A 36 1.68 -9.67 -8.49
N VAL A 37 0.75 -10.54 -8.85
CA VAL A 37 -0.69 -10.32 -8.72
C VAL A 37 -1.20 -11.09 -7.51
N ILE A 38 -1.69 -10.37 -6.51
CA ILE A 38 -2.16 -10.91 -5.22
C ILE A 38 -3.54 -11.53 -5.41
N PHE A 39 -4.45 -10.78 -6.00
CA PHE A 39 -5.77 -11.26 -6.40
C PHE A 39 -6.32 -10.42 -7.57
N HIS A 40 -7.34 -10.95 -8.23
CA HIS A 40 -8.12 -10.18 -9.20
C HIS A 40 -9.61 -10.56 -9.13
N THR A 41 -10.48 -9.60 -9.38
CA THR A 41 -11.93 -9.77 -9.52
C THR A 41 -12.37 -9.31 -10.92
N ALA A 42 -13.67 -9.27 -11.18
CA ALA A 42 -14.19 -8.62 -12.38
C ALA A 42 -13.88 -7.10 -12.39
N GLY A 43 -13.92 -6.46 -11.21
CA GLY A 43 -13.77 -5.00 -11.05
C GLY A 43 -12.35 -4.51 -10.78
N HIS A 44 -11.50 -5.30 -10.10
CA HIS A 44 -10.20 -4.82 -9.60
C HIS A 44 -9.07 -5.85 -9.71
N VAL A 45 -7.83 -5.39 -9.71
CA VAL A 45 -6.61 -6.21 -9.61
C VAL A 45 -5.75 -5.65 -8.48
N ALA A 46 -5.31 -6.51 -7.56
CA ALA A 46 -4.34 -6.16 -6.53
C ALA A 46 -2.97 -6.72 -6.88
N ILE A 47 -1.93 -5.88 -6.79
CA ILE A 47 -0.55 -6.24 -7.14
C ILE A 47 0.44 -5.80 -6.06
N HIS A 48 1.61 -6.44 -6.02
CA HIS A 48 2.76 -5.88 -5.33
C HIS A 48 3.39 -4.76 -6.17
N ASP A 49 3.67 -3.61 -5.56
CA ASP A 49 4.41 -2.52 -6.21
C ASP A 49 5.80 -3.02 -6.62
N LEU A 50 6.27 -2.65 -7.81
CA LEU A 50 7.59 -3.03 -8.31
C LEU A 50 8.72 -2.28 -7.60
N TYR A 51 8.43 -1.10 -7.08
CA TYR A 51 9.35 -0.21 -6.38
C TYR A 51 8.77 0.18 -5.02
N PRO A 52 8.64 -0.77 -4.08
CA PRO A 52 7.94 -0.57 -2.82
C PRO A 52 8.55 0.57 -1.99
N LYS A 53 7.69 1.39 -1.38
CA LYS A 53 8.10 2.56 -0.58
C LYS A 53 8.12 2.26 0.93
N SER A 54 7.43 1.20 1.33
CA SER A 54 7.45 0.60 2.66
C SER A 54 7.80 -0.89 2.55
N PHE A 55 7.94 -1.57 3.69
CA PHE A 55 8.22 -3.00 3.79
C PHE A 55 7.23 -3.85 2.99
N ILE A 56 5.93 -3.59 3.14
CA ILE A 56 4.89 -4.07 2.23
C ILE A 56 4.27 -2.87 1.52
N HIS A 57 4.24 -2.93 0.19
CA HIS A 57 3.57 -1.93 -0.63
C HIS A 57 2.87 -2.60 -1.79
N CYS A 58 1.54 -2.47 -1.80
CA CYS A 58 0.64 -3.03 -2.78
C CYS A 58 -0.15 -1.92 -3.47
N LEU A 59 -0.64 -2.21 -4.67
CA LEU A 59 -1.51 -1.33 -5.44
C LEU A 59 -2.81 -2.07 -5.75
N LEU A 60 -3.94 -1.40 -5.56
CA LEU A 60 -5.25 -1.82 -6.06
C LEU A 60 -5.61 -1.00 -7.29
N LEU A 61 -5.91 -1.68 -8.39
CA LEU A 61 -6.16 -1.09 -9.70
C LEU A 61 -7.58 -1.43 -10.17
N PRO A 62 -8.44 -0.44 -10.46
CA PRO A 62 -9.75 -0.70 -11.07
C PRO A 62 -9.58 -1.09 -12.55
N ARG A 63 -10.42 -2.01 -13.01
CA ARG A 63 -10.40 -2.57 -14.37
C ARG A 63 -11.33 -1.85 -15.34
N ALA A 64 -12.37 -1.20 -14.82
CA ALA A 64 -13.35 -0.48 -15.63
C ALA A 64 -12.66 0.60 -16.50
N PRO A 65 -12.75 0.53 -17.84
CA PRO A 65 -12.09 1.49 -18.73
C PRO A 65 -12.47 2.95 -18.44
N ALA A 66 -13.73 3.19 -18.07
CA ALA A 66 -14.25 4.51 -17.73
C ALA A 66 -13.66 5.10 -16.43
N LYS A 67 -13.08 4.27 -15.55
CA LYS A 67 -12.50 4.71 -14.26
C LYS A 67 -10.99 4.65 -14.25
N ARG A 68 -10.40 3.65 -14.93
CA ARG A 68 -8.96 3.34 -14.82
C ARG A 68 -8.05 4.43 -15.35
N ALA A 69 -8.49 5.30 -16.25
CA ALA A 69 -7.70 6.39 -16.83
C ALA A 69 -8.05 7.78 -16.25
N LEU A 70 -8.97 7.84 -15.29
CA LEU A 70 -9.36 9.10 -14.66
C LEU A 70 -8.36 9.50 -13.58
N HIS A 71 -8.29 10.80 -13.33
CA HIS A 71 -7.62 11.33 -12.15
C HIS A 71 -8.27 10.76 -10.88
N PRO A 72 -7.52 10.42 -9.81
CA PRO A 72 -8.09 9.81 -8.60
C PRO A 72 -9.26 10.60 -8.00
N PHE A 73 -9.15 11.92 -8.01
CA PHE A 73 -10.17 12.80 -7.45
C PHE A 73 -11.45 12.92 -8.29
N ASP A 74 -11.39 12.52 -9.57
CA ASP A 74 -12.53 12.47 -10.48
C ASP A 74 -13.13 11.06 -10.48
N ALA A 75 -12.29 10.03 -10.40
CA ALA A 75 -12.74 8.65 -10.33
C ALA A 75 -13.51 8.33 -9.03
N LEU A 76 -13.12 8.97 -7.93
CA LEU A 76 -13.62 8.79 -6.56
C LEU A 76 -14.46 9.98 -6.07
N ASP A 77 -14.99 10.80 -6.98
CA ASP A 77 -15.76 12.03 -6.68
C ASP A 77 -17.17 11.78 -6.12
N GLY A 78 -17.61 10.51 -6.08
CA GLY A 78 -18.94 10.12 -5.60
C GLY A 78 -20.04 10.17 -6.67
N SER A 79 -19.72 10.52 -7.92
CA SER A 79 -20.65 10.42 -9.06
C SER A 79 -21.10 8.99 -9.35
N ASP A 80 -20.31 8.01 -8.93
CA ASP A 80 -20.58 6.58 -9.02
C ASP A 80 -20.38 5.93 -7.63
N PRO A 81 -21.44 5.94 -6.79
CA PRO A 81 -21.36 5.42 -5.42
C PRO A 81 -21.06 3.91 -5.36
N GLU A 82 -21.54 3.14 -6.34
CA GLU A 82 -21.30 1.70 -6.43
C GLU A 82 -19.83 1.41 -6.67
N PHE A 83 -19.19 2.13 -7.61
CA PHE A 83 -17.76 2.02 -7.84
C PHE A 83 -16.92 2.39 -6.61
N LEU A 84 -17.29 3.48 -5.91
CA LEU A 84 -16.57 3.92 -4.72
C LEU A 84 -16.73 2.89 -3.58
N ALA A 85 -17.93 2.35 -3.36
CA ALA A 85 -18.20 1.33 -2.36
C ALA A 85 -17.43 0.03 -2.66
N GLU A 86 -17.47 -0.45 -3.90
CA GLU A 86 -16.71 -1.64 -4.32
C GLU A 86 -15.20 -1.41 -4.18
N THR A 87 -14.69 -0.24 -4.57
CA THR A 87 -13.27 0.10 -4.40
C THR A 87 -12.85 0.08 -2.95
N ARG A 88 -13.68 0.59 -2.04
CA ARG A 88 -13.45 0.50 -0.58
C ARG A 88 -13.47 -0.93 -0.07
N ALA A 89 -14.42 -1.74 -0.52
CA ALA A 89 -14.49 -3.15 -0.13
C ALA A 89 -13.24 -3.93 -0.58
N GLN A 90 -12.80 -3.74 -1.83
CA GLN A 90 -11.59 -4.38 -2.34
C GLN A 90 -10.31 -3.84 -1.68
N ALA A 91 -10.27 -2.55 -1.32
CA ALA A 91 -9.15 -1.96 -0.58
C ALA A 91 -9.07 -2.48 0.85
N ALA A 92 -10.21 -2.63 1.54
CA ALA A 92 -10.29 -3.25 2.86
C ALA A 92 -9.82 -4.71 2.81
N ARG A 93 -10.27 -5.49 1.83
CA ARG A 93 -9.76 -6.86 1.60
C ARG A 93 -8.24 -6.89 1.42
N LEU A 94 -7.69 -5.99 0.61
CA LEU A 94 -6.24 -5.90 0.41
C LEU A 94 -5.52 -5.46 1.69
N ARG A 95 -6.10 -4.55 2.47
CA ARG A 95 -5.61 -4.10 3.79
C ARG A 95 -5.49 -5.28 4.75
N SER A 96 -6.51 -6.13 4.86
CA SER A 96 -6.47 -7.32 5.72
C SER A 96 -5.43 -8.34 5.25
N LEU A 97 -5.22 -8.50 3.94
CA LEU A 97 -4.16 -9.36 3.40
C LEU A 97 -2.75 -8.81 3.71
N VAL A 98 -2.56 -7.50 3.61
CA VAL A 98 -1.31 -6.85 4.00
C VAL A 98 -1.07 -7.01 5.50
N ALA A 99 -2.09 -6.83 6.33
CA ALA A 99 -2.00 -7.03 7.78
C ALA A 99 -1.63 -8.48 8.15
N ALA A 100 -2.27 -9.46 7.50
CA ALA A 100 -1.93 -10.87 7.68
C ALA A 100 -0.49 -11.19 7.27
N GLU A 101 -0.01 -10.59 6.17
CA GLU A 101 1.37 -10.76 5.72
C GLU A 101 2.38 -10.07 6.65
N LEU A 102 2.05 -8.90 7.22
CA LEU A 102 2.84 -8.26 8.26
C LEU A 102 2.96 -9.16 9.50
N ARG A 103 1.83 -9.68 9.99
CA ARG A 103 1.83 -10.66 11.10
C ARG A 103 2.69 -11.88 10.76
N ARG A 104 2.56 -12.42 9.55
CA ARG A 104 3.34 -13.60 9.12
C ARG A 104 4.84 -13.33 9.08
N LEU A 105 5.26 -12.14 8.66
CA LEU A 105 6.66 -11.79 8.48
C LEU A 105 7.33 -11.25 9.75
N LEU A 106 6.60 -10.47 10.55
CA LEU A 106 7.12 -9.69 11.67
C LEU A 106 6.53 -10.10 13.02
N GLY A 107 5.42 -10.87 13.03
CA GLY A 107 4.70 -11.21 14.26
C GLY A 107 5.53 -12.00 15.27
N ARG A 108 6.58 -12.72 14.84
CA ARG A 108 7.50 -13.38 15.78
C ARG A 108 8.38 -12.42 16.57
N ASP A 109 8.69 -11.27 16.01
CA ASP A 109 9.54 -10.26 16.64
C ASP A 109 8.72 -9.30 17.52
N SER A 110 7.40 -9.25 17.33
CA SER A 110 6.47 -8.33 18.00
C SER A 110 6.15 -8.75 19.44
N ALA A 111 6.36 -7.84 20.38
CA ALA A 111 6.02 -8.01 21.79
C ALA A 111 4.50 -8.13 22.00
N ALA A 112 3.69 -7.39 21.25
CA ALA A 112 2.23 -7.46 21.27
C ALA A 112 1.68 -8.79 20.71
N GLU A 113 2.47 -9.56 19.97
CA GLU A 113 2.12 -10.91 19.52
C GLU A 113 2.64 -12.00 20.48
N ALA A 114 3.41 -11.67 21.52
CA ALA A 114 4.13 -12.64 22.35
C ALA A 114 3.20 -13.67 23.03
N VAL A 115 2.08 -13.23 23.59
CA VAL A 115 1.10 -14.13 24.25
C VAL A 115 0.48 -15.08 23.21
N ARG A 116 0.03 -14.54 22.09
CA ARG A 116 -0.56 -15.31 20.99
C ARG A 116 0.44 -16.34 20.42
N ASN A 117 1.69 -15.93 20.23
CA ASN A 117 2.76 -16.81 19.74
C ASN A 117 3.06 -17.92 20.75
N ALA A 118 3.10 -17.62 22.05
CA ALA A 118 3.32 -18.63 23.08
C ALA A 118 2.25 -19.73 23.07
N VAL A 119 0.98 -19.36 22.85
CA VAL A 119 -0.13 -20.30 22.67
C VAL A 119 0.03 -21.12 21.37
N LEU A 120 0.35 -20.46 20.25
CA LEU A 120 0.58 -21.14 18.97
C LEU A 120 1.77 -22.13 19.02
N ASP A 121 2.80 -21.80 19.77
CA ASP A 121 3.99 -22.64 19.97
C ASP A 121 3.79 -23.72 21.04
N GLY A 122 2.64 -23.74 21.74
CA GLY A 122 2.33 -24.71 22.79
C GLY A 122 3.13 -24.49 24.08
N THR A 123 3.65 -23.29 24.28
CA THR A 123 4.42 -22.88 25.48
C THR A 123 3.58 -22.12 26.51
N ALA A 124 2.34 -21.77 26.15
CA ALA A 124 1.30 -21.27 27.03
C ALA A 124 -0.04 -21.94 26.67
N ASP A 125 -0.94 -22.03 27.63
CA ASP A 125 -2.30 -22.53 27.39
C ASP A 125 -3.14 -21.42 26.73
N ALA A 126 -4.01 -21.79 25.79
CA ALA A 126 -5.06 -20.89 25.32
C ALA A 126 -5.97 -20.53 26.51
N ASP A 127 -6.45 -19.28 26.56
CA ASP A 127 -7.30 -18.81 27.65
C ASP A 127 -8.51 -19.75 27.86
N ALA A 128 -9.01 -19.79 29.09
CA ALA A 128 -10.13 -20.65 29.52
C ALA A 128 -11.45 -20.39 28.76
N ASP A 129 -11.50 -19.33 27.95
CA ASP A 129 -12.66 -18.94 27.13
C ASP A 129 -12.74 -19.74 25.81
N GLY A 130 -12.88 -21.05 25.94
CA GLY A 130 -13.33 -21.92 24.85
C GLY A 130 -12.31 -22.23 23.74
N GLY A 131 -11.00 -22.00 23.95
CA GLY A 131 -9.95 -22.36 22.99
C GLY A 131 -9.72 -21.35 21.86
N LEU A 132 -10.20 -20.11 22.03
CA LEU A 132 -9.85 -19.01 21.13
C LEU A 132 -8.39 -18.58 21.33
N LEU A 133 -7.69 -18.31 20.23
CA LEU A 133 -6.34 -17.76 20.29
C LEU A 133 -6.41 -16.30 20.80
N PRO A 134 -5.54 -15.89 21.74
CA PRO A 134 -5.48 -14.51 22.20
C PRO A 134 -5.31 -13.53 21.05
N ASP A 135 -5.87 -12.33 21.22
CA ASP A 135 -5.65 -11.23 20.30
C ASP A 135 -4.16 -10.87 20.28
N GLY A 136 -3.64 -10.64 19.07
CA GLY A 136 -2.28 -10.14 18.85
C GLY A 136 -2.29 -8.65 18.54
N ARG A 137 -1.20 -8.17 17.95
CA ARG A 137 -1.12 -6.81 17.43
C ARG A 137 -2.17 -6.57 16.35
N ASP A 138 -2.82 -5.42 16.41
CA ASP A 138 -3.70 -4.94 15.33
C ASP A 138 -2.86 -4.36 14.18
N TRP A 139 -2.25 -5.25 13.40
CA TRP A 139 -1.50 -4.88 12.20
C TRP A 139 -2.36 -4.12 11.18
N GLU A 140 -3.67 -4.39 11.15
CA GLU A 140 -4.56 -3.80 10.16
C GLU A 140 -4.77 -2.31 10.43
N ALA A 141 -4.91 -1.90 11.70
CA ALA A 141 -5.02 -0.49 12.09
C ALA A 141 -3.89 0.39 11.54
N GLU A 142 -2.70 -0.16 11.39
CA GLU A 142 -1.50 0.57 10.96
C GLU A 142 -1.31 0.62 9.42
N VAL A 143 -2.02 -0.24 8.67
CA VAL A 143 -1.96 -0.24 7.21
C VAL A 143 -2.63 1.00 6.66
N ARG A 144 -1.89 1.72 5.82
CA ARG A 144 -2.33 2.97 5.18
C ARG A 144 -2.96 2.66 3.83
N VAL A 145 -4.07 3.34 3.52
CA VAL A 145 -4.81 3.15 2.26
C VAL A 145 -5.13 4.51 1.65
N GLY A 146 -4.69 4.76 0.41
CA GLY A 146 -4.91 6.08 -0.18
C GLY A 146 -4.38 6.26 -1.59
N VAL A 147 -4.55 7.47 -2.11
CA VAL A 147 -4.12 7.86 -3.46
C VAL A 147 -3.19 9.07 -3.39
N HIS A 148 -2.33 9.22 -4.39
CA HIS A 148 -1.60 10.47 -4.57
C HIS A 148 -2.47 11.53 -5.24
N ALA A 149 -2.37 12.77 -4.75
CA ALA A 149 -3.07 13.91 -5.30
C ALA A 149 -2.69 14.21 -6.76
N VAL A 150 -1.46 13.90 -7.16
CA VAL A 150 -1.02 13.92 -8.56
C VAL A 150 -0.33 12.57 -8.86
N PRO A 151 -0.98 11.64 -9.58
CA PRO A 151 -0.47 10.29 -9.77
C PRO A 151 0.75 10.25 -10.72
N SER A 152 1.72 9.38 -10.41
CA SER A 152 2.92 9.19 -11.24
C SER A 152 2.68 8.28 -12.44
N MET A 153 1.69 7.39 -12.37
CA MET A 153 1.26 6.48 -13.45
C MET A 153 -0.07 6.96 -14.04
N ASP A 154 -0.35 6.58 -15.28
CA ASP A 154 -1.55 7.03 -16.01
C ASP A 154 -2.83 6.31 -15.56
N HIS A 155 -2.69 5.14 -14.94
CA HIS A 155 -3.82 4.37 -14.46
C HIS A 155 -4.10 4.68 -13.00
N LEU A 156 -5.37 4.81 -12.61
CA LEU A 156 -5.79 4.92 -11.20
C LEU A 156 -5.19 3.75 -10.39
N HIS A 157 -4.55 4.08 -9.27
CA HIS A 157 -3.97 3.12 -8.35
C HIS A 157 -4.14 3.60 -6.92
N ILE A 158 -4.73 2.74 -6.09
CA ILE A 158 -4.84 2.95 -4.65
C ILE A 158 -3.68 2.23 -3.98
N HIS A 159 -2.89 2.96 -3.22
CA HIS A 159 -1.79 2.44 -2.43
C HIS A 159 -2.34 1.76 -1.18
N VAL A 160 -1.84 0.56 -0.87
CA VAL A 160 -2.04 -0.13 0.40
C VAL A 160 -0.67 -0.54 0.92
N LEU A 161 -0.22 0.05 2.02
CA LEU A 161 1.16 -0.08 2.48
C LEU A 161 1.31 0.00 4.00
N SER A 162 2.37 -0.64 4.50
CA SER A 162 2.81 -0.49 5.90
C SER A 162 3.37 0.92 6.16
N PRO A 163 3.35 1.39 7.43
CA PRO A 163 3.69 2.78 7.75
C PRO A 163 5.19 3.08 7.73
N ASP A 164 6.05 2.05 7.70
CA ASP A 164 7.49 2.13 7.99
C ASP A 164 8.33 2.99 7.03
N MET A 165 7.90 3.14 5.76
CA MET A 165 8.64 3.87 4.71
C MET A 165 10.06 3.33 4.44
N ALA A 166 10.38 2.10 4.84
CA ALA A 166 11.68 1.45 4.72
C ALA A 166 11.79 0.56 3.46
N GLY A 167 10.95 0.77 2.45
CA GLY A 167 10.96 -0.02 1.21
C GLY A 167 12.17 0.25 0.32
N SER A 168 12.59 -0.77 -0.46
CA SER A 168 13.76 -0.68 -1.35
C SER A 168 13.63 0.38 -2.47
N GLY A 169 12.41 0.79 -2.80
CA GLY A 169 12.08 1.87 -3.73
C GLY A 169 12.13 3.28 -3.12
N MET A 170 12.38 3.42 -1.82
CA MET A 170 12.56 4.70 -1.14
C MET A 170 13.95 5.27 -1.46
N LYS A 171 14.01 6.14 -2.48
CA LYS A 171 15.27 6.60 -3.11
C LYS A 171 15.45 8.12 -3.19
N LYS A 172 14.38 8.90 -2.98
CA LYS A 172 14.41 10.35 -3.15
C LYS A 172 13.51 11.01 -2.11
N LYS A 173 13.84 12.25 -1.73
CA LYS A 173 13.00 13.12 -0.87
C LYS A 173 11.53 13.14 -1.32
N ASN A 174 11.29 13.31 -2.63
CA ASN A 174 9.93 13.34 -3.16
C ASN A 174 9.18 12.00 -3.01
N HIS A 175 9.88 10.86 -3.00
CA HIS A 175 9.23 9.57 -2.74
C HIS A 175 8.74 9.50 -1.30
N TYR A 176 9.47 10.07 -0.34
CA TYR A 176 9.05 10.07 1.05
C TYR A 176 7.91 11.06 1.29
N LEU A 177 8.06 12.28 0.77
CA LEU A 177 7.07 13.34 0.95
C LEU A 177 5.75 13.05 0.25
N SER A 178 5.74 12.29 -0.85
CA SER A 178 4.48 11.92 -1.50
C SER A 178 3.58 11.07 -0.60
N PHE A 179 4.14 10.34 0.38
CA PHE A 179 3.37 9.56 1.36
C PHE A 179 3.24 10.24 2.72
N ASN A 180 4.10 11.20 3.08
CA ASN A 180 4.12 11.78 4.43
C ASN A 180 3.75 13.26 4.45
N THR A 181 2.88 13.67 3.52
CA THR A 181 2.30 15.01 3.42
C THR A 181 0.84 14.89 2.96
N PRO A 182 0.03 15.97 2.98
CA PRO A 182 -1.34 15.96 2.43
C PRO A 182 -1.46 15.58 0.95
N PHE A 183 -0.33 15.37 0.25
CA PHE A 183 -0.30 14.79 -1.09
C PHE A 183 -0.77 13.34 -1.12
N PHE A 184 -0.66 12.61 -0.02
CA PHE A 184 -1.30 11.31 0.16
C PHE A 184 -2.68 11.52 0.78
N VAL A 185 -3.73 11.21 0.03
CA VAL A 185 -5.11 11.36 0.48
C VAL A 185 -5.66 9.99 0.84
N ASP A 186 -6.19 9.86 2.04
CA ASP A 186 -6.79 8.61 2.51
C ASP A 186 -8.02 8.24 1.66
N LEU A 187 -8.18 6.95 1.34
CA LEU A 187 -9.36 6.47 0.60
C LEU A 187 -10.65 6.71 1.40
N ALA A 188 -10.57 6.71 2.73
CA ALA A 188 -11.69 6.99 3.62
C ALA A 188 -12.23 8.42 3.45
N ASP A 189 -11.40 9.38 3.02
CA ASP A 189 -11.79 10.78 2.89
C ASP A 189 -12.61 11.07 1.63
N PHE A 190 -12.71 10.13 0.70
CA PHE A 190 -13.48 10.33 -0.54
C PHE A 190 -14.99 10.15 -0.33
N PRO A 191 -15.85 10.88 -1.05
CA PRO A 191 -15.50 11.92 -2.01
C PRO A 191 -15.01 13.20 -1.31
N LEU A 192 -13.95 13.81 -1.84
CA LEU A 192 -13.45 15.09 -1.33
C LEU A 192 -14.40 16.23 -1.71
N ALA A 193 -14.59 17.19 -0.80
CA ALA A 193 -15.29 18.44 -1.11
C ALA A 193 -14.62 19.19 -2.27
N ALA A 194 -15.37 20.00 -3.02
CA ALA A 194 -14.87 20.68 -4.21
C ALA A 194 -13.80 21.74 -3.88
N ASP A 195 -13.88 22.35 -2.69
CA ASP A 195 -12.96 23.35 -2.16
C ASP A 195 -11.84 22.75 -1.30
N ASP A 196 -11.73 21.42 -1.22
CA ASP A 196 -10.72 20.75 -0.41
C ASP A 196 -9.31 21.16 -0.89
N PRO A 197 -8.43 21.68 -0.01
CA PRO A 197 -7.12 22.18 -0.39
C PRO A 197 -6.21 21.10 -1.00
N ARG A 198 -6.47 19.82 -0.70
CA ARG A 198 -5.71 18.69 -1.27
C ARG A 198 -5.94 18.55 -2.78
N ARG A 199 -7.08 19.04 -3.30
CA ARG A 199 -7.37 19.08 -4.75
C ARG A 199 -6.41 19.96 -5.56
N GLN A 200 -5.76 20.92 -4.91
CA GLN A 200 -4.83 21.85 -5.57
C GLN A 200 -3.44 21.22 -5.83
N GLY A 201 -3.22 19.95 -5.45
CA GLY A 201 -2.00 19.22 -5.78
C GLY A 201 -0.74 19.83 -5.13
N GLY A 202 -0.87 20.26 -3.87
CA GLY A 202 0.09 21.10 -3.16
C GLY A 202 1.57 20.77 -3.35
N LEU A 203 2.41 21.81 -3.22
CA LEU A 203 3.86 21.76 -3.42
C LEU A 203 4.53 20.85 -2.36
N ILE A 204 4.58 19.54 -2.62
CA ILE A 204 5.21 18.54 -1.73
C ILE A 204 6.60 18.98 -1.27
N LYS A 205 7.31 19.72 -2.11
CA LYS A 205 8.69 20.19 -1.88
C LYS A 205 8.81 21.22 -0.74
N MET A 206 7.72 21.87 -0.36
CA MET A 206 7.70 22.86 0.72
C MET A 206 7.50 22.24 2.10
N HIS A 207 7.12 20.98 2.18
CA HIS A 207 6.94 20.31 3.47
C HIS A 207 8.28 19.91 4.10
N PRO A 208 8.38 19.98 5.44
CA PRO A 208 9.54 19.46 6.17
C PRO A 208 9.65 17.95 5.95
N MET A 209 10.88 17.45 5.96
CA MET A 209 11.14 16.02 5.82
C MET A 209 11.23 15.40 7.21
N ALA A 210 10.09 15.41 7.90
CA ALA A 210 9.92 14.90 9.25
C ALA A 210 9.62 13.39 9.24
N CYS A 211 10.21 12.64 10.18
CA CYS A 211 9.93 11.22 10.36
C CYS A 211 8.45 10.99 10.67
N TRP A 212 7.87 9.93 10.10
CA TRP A 212 6.46 9.58 10.26
C TRP A 212 6.12 9.18 11.69
N ARG A 213 7.10 8.62 12.42
CA ARG A 213 6.95 8.12 13.79
C ARG A 213 7.35 9.17 14.82
N CYS A 214 8.62 9.57 14.86
CA CYS A 214 9.13 10.48 15.89
C CYS A 214 9.10 11.98 15.54
N GLN A 215 8.63 12.36 14.34
CA GLN A 215 8.54 13.76 13.87
C GLN A 215 9.87 14.53 13.78
N LYS A 216 11.02 13.87 13.93
CA LYS A 216 12.33 14.49 13.73
C LYS A 216 12.49 14.97 12.29
N ASP A 217 12.84 16.24 12.08
CA ASP A 217 13.10 16.81 10.75
C ASP A 217 14.54 16.55 10.28
N PHE A 218 14.66 16.15 9.02
CA PHE A 218 15.92 15.87 8.33
C PHE A 218 16.26 16.91 7.26
N GLY A 219 15.41 17.92 7.05
CA GLY A 219 15.61 19.00 6.09
C GLY A 219 15.81 18.49 4.66
N ASN A 220 17.04 18.60 4.14
CA ASN A 220 17.42 18.10 2.81
C ASN A 220 18.34 16.87 2.85
N LYS A 221 18.58 16.28 4.03
CA LYS A 221 19.50 15.15 4.24
C LYS A 221 18.78 13.81 4.07
N PHE A 222 18.38 13.46 2.84
CA PHE A 222 17.59 12.24 2.59
C PHE A 222 18.27 10.95 3.05
N GLU A 223 19.58 10.81 2.86
CA GLU A 223 20.31 9.63 3.35
C GLU A 223 20.31 9.51 4.88
N ALA A 224 20.24 10.64 5.60
CA ALA A 224 20.11 10.61 7.06
C ALA A 224 18.71 10.16 7.48
N LEU A 225 17.66 10.63 6.79
CA LEU A 225 16.30 10.11 6.99
C LEU A 225 16.27 8.61 6.70
N LYS A 226 16.85 8.15 5.58
CA LYS A 226 16.78 6.75 5.19
C LYS A 226 17.42 5.80 6.21
N ARG A 227 18.56 6.18 6.79
CA ARG A 227 19.16 5.42 7.91
C ARG A 227 18.23 5.41 9.12
N HIS A 228 17.67 6.56 9.46
CA HIS A 228 16.74 6.66 10.58
C HIS A 228 15.46 5.84 10.37
N LEU A 229 14.89 5.78 9.17
CA LEU A 229 13.73 4.92 8.87
C LEU A 229 14.05 3.43 9.04
N ALA A 230 15.30 3.01 8.79
CA ALA A 230 15.72 1.64 9.06
C ALA A 230 15.79 1.35 10.56
N GLU A 231 16.29 2.29 11.37
CA GLU A 231 16.26 2.20 12.84
C GLU A 231 14.82 2.16 13.36
N GLU A 232 13.97 3.06 12.88
CA GLU A 232 12.54 3.10 13.24
C GLU A 232 11.81 1.82 12.86
N PHE A 233 12.13 1.21 11.71
CA PHE A 233 11.56 -0.08 11.30
C PHE A 233 11.95 -1.21 12.25
N GLU A 234 13.21 -1.29 12.65
CA GLU A 234 13.70 -2.32 13.58
C GLU A 234 13.07 -2.21 14.97
N GLU A 235 12.73 -1.00 15.41
CA GLU A 235 12.01 -0.79 16.66
C GLU A 235 10.51 -1.02 16.49
N TRP A 236 9.91 -0.52 15.41
CA TRP A 236 8.48 -0.69 15.12
C TRP A 236 8.07 -2.16 14.98
N LYS A 237 8.88 -3.01 14.36
CA LYS A 237 8.53 -4.43 14.20
C LYS A 237 8.52 -5.21 15.52
N LYS A 238 9.20 -4.70 16.56
CA LYS A 238 9.28 -5.32 17.90
C LYS A 238 8.13 -4.92 18.82
N GLU A 239 7.39 -3.86 18.49
CA GLU A 239 6.16 -3.49 19.19
C GLU A 239 5.13 -4.62 19.07
#